data_AF-A0A9N9GSH2-F1
#
_entry.id   AF-A0A9N9GSH2-F1
#
_cell.length_a   1.000
_cell.length_b   1.000
_cell.length_c   1.000
_cell.angle_alpha   90.00
_cell.angle_beta   90.00
_cell.angle_gamma   90.00
#
_symmetry.space_group_name_H-M   'P 1'
#
loop_
_entity.id
_entity.type
_entity.pdbx_description
1 polymer ?
#
loop_
_entity_poly.entity_id
_entity_poly.type
_entity_poly.pdbx_seq_one_letter_code
_entity_poly.pdbx_strand_id
1 'polypeptide(L)' 'IPGLPEILVSVNPNTHPGLLGICLSGAGPTILVLATHNFDNISETITNIFSEKGIDTVVKVLEIVNEGAQVVETH' A
#
# COMPACT_ATOMS: atom_id res chain seq x y z
N ILE A 1 -0.45 -9.10 -10.40
CA ILE A 1 -1.66 -8.25 -10.39
C ILE A 1 -1.59 -7.33 -11.62
N PRO A 2 -2.65 -7.23 -12.43
CA PRO A 2 -2.71 -6.22 -13.50
C PRO A 2 -2.44 -4.82 -12.92
N GLY A 3 -1.49 -4.07 -13.47
CA GLY A 3 -1.14 -2.73 -12.96
C GLY A 3 0.10 -2.64 -12.07
N LEU A 4 0.57 -3.76 -11.48
CA LEU A 4 1.76 -3.73 -10.61
C LEU A 4 3.04 -3.27 -11.36
N PRO A 5 3.33 -3.71 -12.59
CA PRO A 5 4.51 -3.23 -13.31
C PRO A 5 4.49 -1.71 -13.56
N GLU A 6 3.33 -1.13 -13.88
CA GLU A 6 3.20 0.32 -14.06
C GLU A 6 3.40 1.07 -12.75
N ILE A 7 2.88 0.55 -11.63
CA ILE A 7 3.13 1.13 -10.30
C ILE A 7 4.63 1.16 -9.98
N LEU A 8 5.34 0.05 -10.23
CA LEU A 8 6.77 -0.04 -9.94
C LEU A 8 7.64 0.88 -10.81
N VAL A 9 7.16 1.27 -11.99
CA VAL A 9 7.85 2.22 -12.88
C VAL A 9 7.52 3.67 -12.52
N SER A 10 6.26 3.96 -12.17
CA SER A 10 5.75 5.32 -11.93
C SER A 10 6.05 5.86 -10.54
N VAL A 11 6.19 4.97 -9.54
CA VAL A 11 6.32 5.35 -8.14
C VAL A 11 7.74 5.02 -7.65
N ASN A 12 8.56 6.05 -7.41
CA ASN A 12 9.93 5.91 -6.91
C ASN A 12 10.25 7.02 -5.87
N PRO A 13 11.32 6.88 -5.08
CA PRO A 13 11.64 7.85 -4.03
C PRO A 13 11.87 9.29 -4.48
N ASN A 14 12.22 9.52 -5.76
CA ASN A 14 12.40 10.87 -6.30
C ASN A 14 11.05 11.53 -6.62
N THR A 15 10.08 10.77 -7.13
CA THR A 15 8.74 11.28 -7.45
C THR A 15 7.81 11.28 -6.24
N HIS A 16 8.04 10.37 -5.29
CA HIS A 16 7.23 10.21 -4.08
C HIS A 16 8.15 10.17 -2.85
N PRO A 17 8.52 11.33 -2.30
CA PRO A 17 9.29 11.41 -1.06
C PRO A 17 8.61 10.60 0.05
N GLY A 18 9.42 9.95 0.87
CA GLY A 18 8.95 9.08 1.94
C GLY A 18 8.80 7.62 1.54
N LEU A 19 8.70 7.29 0.25
CA LEU A 19 8.66 5.91 -0.22
C LEU A 19 9.99 5.18 0.03
N LEU A 20 9.91 3.99 0.62
CA LEU A 20 11.03 3.08 0.82
C LEU A 20 10.98 1.88 -0.14
N GLY A 21 9.77 1.38 -0.43
CA GLY A 21 9.60 0.26 -1.33
C GLY A 21 8.16 -0.19 -1.48
N ILE A 22 7.91 -0.95 -2.53
CA ILE A 22 6.60 -1.53 -2.86
C ILE A 22 6.81 -3.02 -3.13
N CYS A 23 5.96 -3.86 -2.56
CA CYS A 23 5.95 -5.29 -2.83
C CYS A 23 4.55 -5.88 -2.78
N LEU A 24 4.42 -7.12 -3.24
CA LEU A 24 3.24 -7.91 -2.96
C LEU A 24 3.21 -8.31 -1.49
N SER A 25 2.07 -8.12 -0.83
CA SER A 25 1.86 -8.63 0.51
C SER A 25 1.46 -10.11 0.43
N GLY A 26 2.32 -11.00 0.95
CA GLY A 26 2.15 -12.45 0.83
C GLY A 26 2.06 -12.90 -0.63
N ALA A 27 0.99 -13.62 -0.98
CA ALA A 27 0.73 -14.06 -2.35
C ALA A 27 -0.01 -13.02 -3.23
N GLY A 28 -0.39 -11.86 -2.66
CA GLY A 28 -1.29 -10.91 -3.31
C GLY A 28 -2.78 -11.30 -3.19
N PRO A 29 -3.71 -10.49 -3.72
CA PRO A 29 -3.52 -9.29 -4.55
C PRO A 29 -3.22 -8.01 -3.77
N THR A 30 -3.05 -8.07 -2.45
CA THR A 30 -2.71 -6.90 -1.66
C THR A 30 -1.29 -6.41 -1.97
N ILE A 31 -1.13 -5.10 -2.10
CA ILE A 31 0.17 -4.45 -2.19
C ILE A 31 0.54 -3.89 -0.82
N LEU A 32 1.79 -4.12 -0.40
CA LEU A 32 2.40 -3.45 0.73
C LEU A 32 3.29 -2.33 0.20
N VAL A 33 3.09 -1.13 0.76
CA VAL A 33 3.91 0.04 0.49
C VAL A 33 4.58 0.43 1.80
N LEU A 34 5.92 0.42 1.81
CA LEU A 34 6.71 0.89 2.93
C LEU A 34 7.06 2.36 2.69
N ALA A 35 6.66 3.23 3.60
CA ALA A 35 6.96 4.65 3.55
C ALA A 35 7.14 5.24 4.96
N THR A 36 7.84 6.37 5.07
CA THR A 36 8.04 7.09 6.34
C THR A 36 7.13 8.30 6.51
N HIS A 37 6.59 8.81 5.41
CA HIS A 37 5.64 9.93 5.35
C HIS A 37 4.98 9.96 3.96
N ASN A 38 4.15 10.97 3.68
CA ASN A 38 3.52 11.20 2.38
C ASN A 38 2.56 10.07 1.93
N PHE A 39 1.93 9.40 2.89
CA PHE A 39 1.09 8.23 2.65
C PHE A 39 -0.06 8.51 1.69
N ASP A 40 -0.73 9.65 1.85
CA ASP A 40 -1.90 10.01 1.04
C ASP A 40 -1.53 10.14 -0.44
N ASN A 41 -0.49 10.92 -0.75
CA ASN A 41 -0.05 11.14 -2.13
C ASN A 41 0.47 9.85 -2.78
N ILE A 42 1.24 9.04 -2.05
CA ILE A 42 1.70 7.73 -2.55
C ILE A 42 0.49 6.83 -2.85
N SER A 43 -0.47 6.76 -1.93
CA SER A 43 -1.64 5.93 -2.09
C SER A 43 -2.52 6.40 -3.25
N GLU A 44 -2.73 7.71 -3.40
CA GLU A 44 -3.54 8.32 -4.46
C GLU A 44 -2.99 7.97 -5.85
N THR A 45 -1.68 8.10 -6.07
CA THR A 45 -1.05 7.70 -7.34
C THR A 45 -1.29 6.22 -7.64
N ILE A 46 -1.12 5.35 -6.65
CA ILE A 46 -1.31 3.90 -6.83
C ILE A 46 -2.78 3.56 -7.10
N THR A 47 -3.72 4.15 -6.35
CA THR A 47 -5.15 3.91 -6.53
C THR A 47 -5.64 4.43 -7.87
N ASN A 48 -5.12 5.55 -8.37
CA ASN A 48 -5.47 6.07 -9.69
C ASN A 48 -5.05 5.11 -10.81
N ILE A 49 -3.84 4.56 -10.76
CA ILE A 49 -3.37 3.55 -11.73
C ILE A 49 -4.29 2.31 -11.74
N PHE A 50 -4.77 1.89 -10.58
CA PHE A 50 -5.73 0.79 -10.48
C PHE A 50 -7.12 1.16 -10.99
N SER A 51 -7.60 2.37 -10.67
CA SER A 51 -8.88 2.88 -11.14
C SER A 51 -8.91 2.99 -12.67
N GLU A 52 -7.83 3.42 -13.31
CA GLU A 52 -7.70 3.45 -14.79
C GLU A 52 -7.83 2.05 -15.42
N LYS A 53 -7.63 1.00 -14.63
CA LYS A 53 -7.78 -0.41 -15.03
C LYS A 53 -9.10 -1.01 -14.56
N GLY A 54 -10.00 -0.20 -14.00
CA GLY A 54 -11.30 -0.64 -13.47
C GLY A 54 -11.17 -1.50 -12.21
N ILE A 55 -10.13 -1.29 -11.41
CA ILE A 55 -9.88 -2.01 -10.16
C ILE A 55 -10.17 -1.09 -8.98
N ASP A 56 -11.19 -1.42 -8.20
CA ASP A 56 -11.49 -0.73 -6.94
C ASP A 56 -10.47 -1.09 -5.85
N THR A 57 -10.08 -0.10 -5.05
CA THR A 57 -9.03 -0.25 -4.04
C THR A 57 -9.46 0.31 -2.70
N VAL A 58 -8.96 -0.30 -1.62
CA VAL A 58 -9.11 0.19 -0.25
C VAL A 58 -7.72 0.40 0.32
N VAL A 59 -7.45 1.63 0.75
CA VAL A 59 -6.16 2.01 1.37
C VAL A 59 -6.28 1.93 2.89
N LYS A 60 -5.29 1.34 3.53
CA LYS A 60 -5.14 1.33 4.99
C LYS A 60 -3.71 1.73 5.35
N VAL A 61 -3.57 2.82 6.09
CA VAL A 61 -2.31 3.17 6.75
C VAL A 61 -2.26 2.43 8.07
N LEU A 62 -1.22 1.62 8.26
CA LEU A 62 -1.09 0.71 9.40
C LEU A 62 0.22 0.95 10.12
N GLU A 63 0.19 0.82 11.44
CA GLU A 63 1.39 0.70 12.27
C GLU A 63 1.70 -0.78 12.55
N ILE A 64 2.95 -1.05 12.94
CA ILE A 64 3.37 -2.40 13.32
C ILE A 64 2.71 -2.75 14.66
N VAL A 65 1.95 -3.84 14.68
CA VAL A 65 1.38 -4.41 15.90
C VAL A 65 2.44 -5.23 16.62
N ASN A 66 2.72 -4.93 17.89
CA ASN A 66 3.74 -5.62 18.68
C ASN A 66 3.16 -6.73 19.57
N GLU A 67 1.86 -6.64 19.86
CA GLU A 67 1.17 -7.47 20.85
C GLU A 67 0.65 -8.80 20.26
N GLY A 68 0.67 -8.95 18.94
CA GLY A 68 0.15 -10.12 18.25
C GLY A 68 -1.34 -10.35 18.55
N ALA A 69 -1.74 -11.62 18.68
CA ALA A 69 -3.12 -11.98 18.99
C ALA A 69 -3.41 -11.83 20.49
N GLN A 70 -4.54 -11.20 20.83
CA GLN A 70 -5.02 -11.02 22.20
C GLN A 70 -6.41 -11.63 22.39
N VAL A 71 -6.69 -12.13 23.60
CA VAL A 71 -8.04 -12.52 24.02
C VAL A 71 -8.74 -11.28 24.56
N VAL A 72 -9.90 -10.93 23.99
CA VAL A 72 -10.70 -9.77 24.42
C VAL A 72 -12.01 -10.29 25.00
N GLU A 73 -12.26 -10.00 26.28
CA GLU A 73 -13.55 -10.33 26.92
C GLU A 73 -14.62 -9.29 26.54
N THR A 74 -15.61 -9.70 25.76
CA THR A 74 -16.82 -8.91 25.51
C THR A 74 -17.83 -9.15 26.63
N HIS A 75 -18.17 -8.08 27.36
CA HIS A 75 -19.27 -8.06 28.35
C HIS A 75 -20.62 -7.88 27.67
#